data_AF-A0AAU1WZA3-F1
#
_entry.id   AF-A0AAU1WZA3-F1
#
_cell.length_a   1.000
_cell.length_b   1.000
_cell.length_c   1.000
_cell.angle_alpha   90.00
_cell.angle_beta   90.00
_cell.angle_gamma   90.00
#
_symmetry.space_group_name_H-M   'P 1'
#
loop_
_entity.id
_entity.type
_entity.pdbx_description
1 polymer ?
#
loop_
_entity_poly.entity_id
_entity_poly.type
_entity_poly.pdbx_seq_one_letter_code
_entity_poly.pdbx_strand_id
1 'polypeptide(L)'
;MSTVYTRCDSPLGELLLVGDEPSAGLLSVSVPEQKGGAVVLAGWREVPGAFAEARAQLAAYFAGRLTRFELPYAPGAGTEFQRRVWRALEEIPYGSTVSYGWVAQRVGVAGAGVRAVGTAIGRNPLLVVRPCHRVIGADGSLRGYAGGPARKERLLSIEGAWAEGRATGPAVAPAERADRDAAGGPGRG
;
A
#
# COMPACT_ATOMS: atom_id res chain seq x y z
N MET A 1 21.74 -7.99 12.28
CA MET A 1 21.09 -7.31 11.14
C MET A 1 21.36 -5.82 11.32
N SER A 2 21.88 -5.16 10.29
CA SER A 2 22.08 -3.69 10.31
C SER A 2 21.05 -3.07 9.38
N THR A 3 20.31 -2.09 9.89
CA THR A 3 19.32 -1.36 9.09
C THR A 3 20.04 -0.34 8.23
N VAL A 4 19.78 -0.41 6.93
CA VAL A 4 20.29 0.50 5.92
C VAL A 4 19.15 1.29 5.29
N TYR A 5 19.47 2.49 4.83
CA TYR A 5 18.49 3.34 4.17
C TYR A 5 19.12 4.16 3.04
N THR A 6 18.27 4.64 2.14
CA THR A 6 18.63 5.66 1.15
C THR A 6 17.46 6.61 0.95
N ARG A 7 17.75 7.74 0.32
CA ARG A 7 16.76 8.71 -0.12
C ARG A 7 16.66 8.74 -1.65
N CYS A 8 15.48 9.09 -2.17
CA CYS A 8 15.33 9.46 -3.57
C CYS A 8 14.25 10.53 -3.76
N ASP A 9 14.50 11.45 -4.69
CA ASP A 9 13.54 12.50 -5.03
C ASP A 9 12.30 11.93 -5.74
N SER A 10 11.15 12.55 -5.49
CA SER A 10 9.89 12.21 -6.16
C SER A 10 8.94 13.40 -6.22
N PRO A 11 7.88 13.33 -7.05
CA PRO A 11 6.77 14.28 -7.02
C PRO A 11 6.03 14.39 -5.67
N LEU A 12 6.32 13.52 -4.69
CA LEU A 12 5.74 13.53 -3.35
C LEU A 12 6.69 14.10 -2.28
N GLY A 13 7.87 14.56 -2.69
CA GLY A 13 9.00 14.89 -1.82
C GLY A 13 10.04 13.77 -1.77
N GLU A 14 11.06 13.95 -0.93
CA GLU A 14 12.13 12.97 -0.74
C GLU A 14 11.59 11.69 -0.07
N LEU A 15 11.63 10.57 -0.79
CA LEU A 15 11.23 9.28 -0.28
C LEU A 15 12.35 8.66 0.55
N LEU A 16 12.01 8.12 1.72
CA LEU A 16 12.91 7.32 2.54
C LEU A 16 12.65 5.83 2.29
N LEU A 17 13.66 5.12 1.79
CA LEU A 17 13.65 3.68 1.56
C LEU A 17 14.51 3.01 2.63
N VAL A 18 13.98 1.99 3.29
CA VAL A 18 14.63 1.31 4.43
C VAL A 18 14.57 -0.20 4.24
N GLY A 19 15.62 -0.90 4.65
CA GLY A 19 15.74 -2.36 4.65
C GLY A 19 16.85 -2.83 5.60
N ASP A 20 17.00 -4.14 5.78
CA ASP A 20 18.08 -4.73 6.58
C ASP A 20 19.11 -5.41 5.68
N GLU A 21 20.39 -5.32 6.01
CA GLU A 21 21.44 -6.12 5.37
C GLU A 21 21.57 -7.52 5.98
N PRO A 22 21.89 -8.56 5.17
CA PRO A 22 22.21 -8.49 3.73
C PRO A 22 20.99 -8.55 2.79
N SER A 23 19.77 -8.37 3.32
CA SER A 23 18.57 -8.55 2.50
C SER A 23 18.46 -7.48 1.42
N ALA A 24 18.02 -7.88 0.23
CA ALA A 24 17.67 -6.98 -0.86
C ALA A 24 16.23 -6.44 -0.75
N GLY A 25 15.50 -6.77 0.33
CA GLY A 25 14.08 -6.47 0.46
C GLY A 25 13.81 -5.12 1.10
N LEU A 26 12.81 -4.40 0.57
CA LEU A 26 12.30 -3.21 1.24
C LEU A 26 11.53 -3.59 2.51
N LEU A 27 11.85 -2.94 3.63
CA LEU A 27 11.05 -2.93 4.84
C LEU A 27 10.05 -1.79 4.84
N SER A 28 10.46 -0.61 4.36
CA SER A 28 9.55 0.53 4.26
C SER A 28 9.89 1.49 3.13
N VAL A 29 8.86 2.17 2.64
CA VAL A 29 8.92 3.35 1.78
C VAL A 29 8.03 4.40 2.44
N SER A 30 8.61 5.53 2.81
CA SER A 30 7.89 6.62 3.49
C SER A 30 8.06 7.95 2.77
N VAL A 31 7.03 8.79 2.82
CA VAL A 31 7.09 10.19 2.37
C VAL A 31 7.42 11.13 3.56
N PRO A 32 7.86 12.38 3.32
CA PRO A 32 8.10 13.33 4.39
C PRO A 32 6.85 13.59 5.23
N GLU A 33 7.02 13.67 6.55
CA GLU A 33 5.95 13.95 7.53
C GLU A 33 4.81 12.91 7.53
N GLN A 34 5.05 11.73 6.98
CA GLN A 34 4.07 10.65 7.03
C GLN A 34 3.72 10.28 8.47
N LYS A 35 2.41 10.22 8.77
CA LYS A 35 1.93 9.70 10.04
C LYS A 35 2.36 8.24 10.21
N GLY A 36 3.25 7.98 11.19
CA GLY A 36 3.78 6.65 11.45
C GLY A 36 4.73 6.14 10.35
N GLY A 37 5.30 7.03 9.55
CA GLY A 37 6.39 6.70 8.63
C GLY A 37 7.69 6.39 9.36
N ALA A 38 8.64 5.81 8.63
CA ALA A 38 9.97 5.55 9.15
C ALA A 38 10.70 6.87 9.45
N VAL A 39 11.44 6.87 10.56
CA VAL A 39 12.35 7.95 10.94
C VAL A 39 13.73 7.35 11.07
N VAL A 40 14.74 8.01 10.50
CA VAL A 40 16.12 7.54 10.61
C VAL A 40 16.54 7.56 12.08
N LEU A 41 16.93 6.40 12.61
CA LEU A 41 17.37 6.24 13.99
C LEU A 41 18.88 6.18 14.09
N ALA A 42 19.40 6.45 15.30
CA ALA A 42 20.82 6.27 15.59
C ALA A 42 21.25 4.83 15.29
N GLY A 43 22.41 4.68 14.64
CA GLY A 43 22.96 3.37 14.24
C GLY A 43 22.45 2.84 12.90
N TRP A 44 21.47 3.51 12.26
CA TRP A 44 21.15 3.22 10.86
C TRP A 44 22.24 3.75 9.95
N ARG A 45 22.54 3.00 8.89
CA ARG A 45 23.57 3.39 7.93
C ARG A 45 22.96 3.87 6.63
N GLU A 46 23.33 5.07 6.20
CA GLU A 46 22.97 5.56 4.87
C GLU A 46 23.82 4.83 3.82
N VAL A 47 23.16 4.28 2.82
CA VAL A 47 23.78 3.60 1.69
C VAL A 47 23.18 4.17 0.42
N PRO A 48 23.76 5.24 -0.16
CA PRO A 48 23.18 5.95 -1.31
C PRO A 48 22.90 5.07 -2.52
N GLY A 49 23.61 3.95 -2.69
CA GLY A 49 23.41 2.99 -3.79
C GLY A 49 22.42 1.86 -3.49
N ALA A 50 21.85 1.78 -2.28
CA ALA A 50 20.95 0.72 -1.90
C ALA A 50 19.61 0.80 -2.67
N PHE A 51 18.92 -0.34 -2.76
CA PHE A 51 17.60 -0.46 -3.38
C PHE A 51 17.52 0.07 -4.82
N ALA A 52 18.57 -0.15 -5.62
CA ALA A 52 18.66 0.35 -7.00
C ALA A 52 17.41 0.00 -7.84
N GLU A 53 16.93 -1.23 -7.75
CA GLU A 53 15.73 -1.69 -8.47
C GLU A 53 14.46 -0.95 -8.01
N ALA A 54 14.26 -0.81 -6.69
CA ALA A 54 13.12 -0.06 -6.15
C ALA A 54 13.12 1.40 -6.61
N ARG A 55 14.28 2.04 -6.59
CA ARG A 55 14.44 3.42 -7.07
C ARG A 55 14.14 3.54 -8.56
N ALA A 56 14.61 2.60 -9.38
CA ALA A 56 14.34 2.57 -10.81
C ALA A 56 12.84 2.41 -11.10
N GLN A 57 12.16 1.49 -10.42
CA GLN A 57 10.73 1.29 -10.59
C GLN A 57 9.89 2.46 -10.07
N LEU A 58 10.27 3.08 -8.94
CA LEU A 58 9.62 4.30 -8.44
C LEU A 58 9.74 5.44 -9.46
N ALA A 59 10.93 5.65 -10.03
CA ALA A 59 11.13 6.66 -11.07
C ALA A 59 10.29 6.38 -12.32
N ALA A 60 10.19 5.11 -12.76
CA ALA A 60 9.34 4.71 -13.87
C ALA A 60 7.84 4.91 -13.56
N TYR A 61 7.40 4.61 -12.33
CA TYR A 61 6.02 4.81 -11.88
C TYR A 61 5.64 6.29 -11.89
N PHE A 62 6.47 7.17 -11.32
CA PHE A 62 6.19 8.61 -11.31
C PHE A 62 6.25 9.24 -12.71
N ALA A 63 6.96 8.63 -13.65
CA ALA A 63 6.96 9.01 -15.06
C ALA A 63 5.80 8.40 -15.87
N GLY A 64 4.88 7.65 -15.24
CA GLY A 64 3.75 6.99 -15.92
C GLY A 64 4.16 5.82 -16.82
N ARG A 65 5.38 5.29 -16.68
CA ARG A 65 5.92 4.19 -17.50
C ARG A 65 5.84 2.81 -16.84
N LEU A 66 5.43 2.75 -15.57
CA LEU A 66 5.29 1.51 -14.80
C LEU A 66 3.97 1.52 -14.05
N THR A 67 3.18 0.45 -14.22
CA THR A 67 1.87 0.30 -13.59
C THR A 67 1.85 -0.77 -12.49
N ARG A 68 2.89 -1.62 -12.42
CA ARG A 68 3.03 -2.69 -11.44
C ARG A 68 4.46 -2.76 -10.91
N PHE A 69 4.59 -2.74 -9.59
CA PHE A 69 5.87 -2.95 -8.92
C PHE A 69 6.18 -4.44 -8.81
N GLU A 70 7.42 -4.80 -9.12
CA GLU A 70 7.99 -6.14 -8.97
C GLU A 70 9.21 -6.04 -8.07
N LEU A 71 8.96 -5.87 -6.77
CA LEU A 71 9.99 -5.64 -5.77
C LEU A 71 9.91 -6.71 -4.68
N PRO A 72 11.05 -7.26 -4.23
CA PRO A 72 11.07 -8.09 -3.04
C PRO A 72 10.80 -7.22 -1.81
N TYR A 73 9.84 -7.65 -0.99
CA TYR A 73 9.62 -7.07 0.33
C TYR A 73 10.21 -7.99 1.37
N ALA A 74 10.92 -7.42 2.34
CA ALA A 74 11.42 -8.20 3.45
C ALA A 74 10.22 -8.80 4.24
N PRO A 75 10.24 -10.10 4.58
CA PRO A 75 9.22 -10.70 5.42
C PRO A 75 9.38 -10.14 6.84
N GLY A 76 8.62 -9.11 7.20
CA GLY A 76 8.80 -8.54 8.53
C GLY A 76 8.20 -7.17 8.72
N ALA A 77 6.89 -7.13 8.96
CA ALA A 77 6.23 -6.15 9.81
C ALA A 77 4.73 -6.48 9.87
N GLY A 78 4.07 -6.07 10.95
CA GLY A 78 2.62 -6.07 11.08
C GLY A 78 1.99 -7.40 11.49
N THR A 79 0.78 -7.31 12.04
CA THR A 79 -0.03 -8.46 12.48
C THR A 79 -0.52 -9.29 11.30
N GLU A 80 -0.98 -10.53 11.55
CA GLU A 80 -1.59 -11.36 10.51
C GLU A 80 -2.74 -10.63 9.80
N PHE A 81 -3.59 -9.94 10.58
CA PHE A 81 -4.67 -9.13 10.05
C PHE A 81 -4.17 -8.00 9.14
N GLN A 82 -3.13 -7.27 9.56
CA GLN A 82 -2.53 -6.22 8.73
C GLN A 82 -1.99 -6.77 7.42
N ARG A 83 -1.24 -7.88 7.47
CA ARG A 83 -0.70 -8.53 6.27
C ARG A 83 -1.81 -8.99 5.32
N ARG A 84 -2.94 -9.49 5.84
CA ARG A 84 -4.11 -9.86 5.03
C ARG A 84 -4.73 -8.64 4.33
N VAL A 85 -4.91 -7.53 5.05
CA VAL A 85 -5.39 -6.26 4.48
C VAL A 85 -4.43 -5.76 3.41
N TRP A 86 -3.13 -5.82 3.67
CA TRP A 86 -2.10 -5.37 2.75
C TRP A 86 -2.03 -6.17 1.46
N ARG A 87 -2.19 -7.50 1.52
CA ARG A 87 -2.34 -8.35 0.33
C ARG A 87 -3.56 -7.95 -0.49
N ALA A 88 -4.70 -7.68 0.17
CA ALA A 88 -5.89 -7.19 -0.53
C ALA A 88 -5.68 -5.84 -1.22
N LEU A 89 -4.79 -4.97 -0.70
CA LEU A 89 -4.43 -3.72 -1.37
C LEU A 89 -3.62 -3.98 -2.64
N GLU A 90 -2.69 -4.94 -2.62
CA GLU A 90 -1.82 -5.29 -3.76
C GLU A 90 -2.62 -5.84 -4.96
N GLU A 91 -3.86 -6.27 -4.75
CA GLU A 91 -4.78 -6.72 -5.80
C GLU A 91 -5.50 -5.57 -6.53
N ILE A 92 -5.48 -4.35 -5.99
CA ILE A 92 -6.19 -3.21 -6.58
C ILE A 92 -5.42 -2.75 -7.83
N PRO A 93 -6.00 -2.80 -9.05
CA PRO A 93 -5.30 -2.42 -10.28
C PRO A 93 -4.87 -0.94 -10.31
N TYR A 94 -3.78 -0.66 -11.03
CA TYR A 94 -3.40 0.71 -11.38
C TYR A 94 -4.52 1.44 -12.10
N GLY A 95 -4.73 2.71 -11.78
CA GLY A 95 -5.76 3.53 -12.43
C GLY A 95 -7.19 3.25 -11.96
N SER A 96 -7.36 2.45 -10.90
CA SER A 96 -8.66 2.11 -10.32
C SER A 96 -8.73 2.49 -8.84
N THR A 97 -9.96 2.57 -8.33
CA THR A 97 -10.21 2.82 -6.90
C THR A 97 -11.21 1.82 -6.34
N VAL A 98 -11.11 1.60 -5.03
CA VAL A 98 -12.03 0.76 -4.25
C VAL A 98 -12.47 1.49 -2.99
N SER A 99 -13.58 1.07 -2.39
CA SER A 99 -14.00 1.60 -1.09
C SER A 99 -13.33 0.86 0.07
N TYR A 100 -13.32 1.47 1.26
CA TYR A 100 -12.96 0.74 2.50
C TYR A 100 -13.81 -0.52 2.73
N GLY A 101 -15.09 -0.48 2.31
CA GLY A 101 -16.01 -1.62 2.38
C GLY A 101 -15.59 -2.78 1.47
N TRP A 102 -15.07 -2.47 0.27
CA TRP A 102 -14.49 -3.46 -0.64
C TRP A 102 -13.35 -4.22 0.04
N VAL A 103 -12.43 -3.48 0.67
CA VAL A 103 -11.28 -4.10 1.37
C VAL A 103 -11.77 -4.95 2.53
N ALA A 104 -12.73 -4.46 3.32
CA ALA A 104 -13.32 -5.20 4.43
C ALA A 104 -13.96 -6.52 3.96
N GLN A 105 -14.74 -6.49 2.88
CA GLN A 105 -15.34 -7.70 2.29
C GLN A 105 -14.26 -8.68 1.82
N ARG A 106 -13.22 -8.18 1.13
CA ARG A 106 -12.09 -8.98 0.64
C ARG A 106 -11.35 -9.69 1.77
N VAL A 107 -11.21 -9.03 2.93
CA VAL A 107 -10.64 -9.63 4.14
C VAL A 107 -11.67 -10.24 5.09
N GLY A 108 -12.90 -10.50 4.62
CA GLY A 108 -13.91 -11.22 5.40
C GLY A 108 -14.30 -10.54 6.70
N VAL A 109 -14.21 -9.21 6.77
CA VAL A 109 -14.58 -8.41 7.94
C VAL A 109 -15.86 -7.63 7.65
N ALA A 110 -16.74 -7.55 8.64
CA ALA A 110 -17.99 -6.78 8.59
C ALA A 110 -18.24 -6.03 9.91
N GLY A 111 -19.21 -5.12 9.90
CA GLY A 111 -19.67 -4.39 11.08
C GLY A 111 -18.55 -3.60 11.77
N ALA A 112 -18.41 -3.79 13.09
CA ALA A 112 -17.45 -3.07 13.91
C ALA A 112 -15.98 -3.23 13.47
N GLY A 113 -15.65 -4.32 12.75
CA GLY A 113 -14.30 -4.60 12.26
C GLY A 113 -13.85 -3.72 11.10
N VAL A 114 -14.75 -3.02 10.41
CA VAL A 114 -14.40 -2.12 9.27
C VAL A 114 -13.44 -1.01 9.73
N ARG A 115 -13.57 -0.52 10.97
CA ARG A 115 -12.63 0.47 11.53
C ARG A 115 -11.21 -0.08 11.63
N ALA A 116 -11.05 -1.36 11.96
CA ALA A 116 -9.74 -2.01 12.04
C ALA A 116 -9.06 -2.08 10.65
N VAL A 117 -9.85 -2.25 9.58
CA VAL A 117 -9.34 -2.21 8.19
C VAL A 117 -8.70 -0.85 7.89
N GLY A 118 -9.38 0.26 8.22
CA GLY A 118 -8.82 1.60 8.02
C GLY A 118 -7.49 1.80 8.78
N THR A 119 -7.42 1.34 10.03
CA THR A 119 -6.17 1.37 10.82
C THR A 119 -5.07 0.51 10.19
N ALA A 120 -5.40 -0.69 9.70
CA ALA A 120 -4.45 -1.57 9.04
C ALA A 120 -3.92 -0.98 7.72
N ILE A 121 -4.79 -0.36 6.92
CA ILE A 121 -4.40 0.39 5.71
C ILE A 121 -3.43 1.52 6.07
N GLY A 122 -3.73 2.29 7.12
CA GLY A 122 -2.88 3.39 7.57
C GLY A 122 -1.52 2.95 8.13
N ARG A 123 -1.36 1.68 8.50
CA ARG A 123 -0.10 1.07 8.96
C ARG A 123 0.73 0.49 7.82
N ASN A 124 0.33 0.68 6.57
CA ASN A 124 1.11 0.22 5.42
C ASN A 124 2.55 0.77 5.46
N PRO A 125 3.59 -0.09 5.57
CA PRO A 125 4.97 0.37 5.59
C PRO A 125 5.51 0.74 4.20
N LEU A 126 4.85 0.34 3.12
CA LEU A 126 5.32 0.50 1.74
C LEU A 126 4.41 1.49 1.00
N LEU A 127 4.47 2.79 1.35
CA LEU A 127 3.68 3.79 0.61
C LEU A 127 4.08 3.81 -0.87
N VAL A 128 3.13 4.21 -1.71
CA VAL A 128 3.21 4.19 -3.19
C VAL A 128 3.20 2.76 -3.75
N VAL A 129 4.15 1.93 -3.30
CA VAL A 129 4.38 0.57 -3.77
C VAL A 129 3.20 -0.35 -3.42
N ARG A 130 2.77 -0.35 -2.16
CA ARG A 130 1.50 -0.97 -1.76
C ARG A 130 0.40 0.11 -1.83
N PRO A 131 -0.61 -0.05 -2.70
CA PRO A 131 -1.40 1.07 -3.19
C PRO A 131 -2.55 1.48 -2.25
N CYS A 132 -2.24 1.83 -1.00
CA CYS A 132 -3.24 2.31 -0.04
C CYS A 132 -3.93 3.62 -0.46
N HIS A 133 -3.33 4.39 -1.38
CA HIS A 133 -3.95 5.58 -1.98
C HIS A 133 -5.14 5.25 -2.89
N ARG A 134 -5.28 4.00 -3.37
CA ARG A 134 -6.41 3.57 -4.21
C ARG A 134 -7.69 3.28 -3.43
N VAL A 135 -7.65 3.32 -2.09
CA VAL A 135 -8.83 3.11 -1.23
C VAL A 135 -9.48 4.44 -0.89
N ILE A 136 -10.72 4.68 -1.28
CA ILE A 136 -11.45 5.93 -1.06
C ILE A 136 -12.77 5.72 -0.28
N GLY A 137 -13.47 6.80 0.05
CA GLY A 137 -14.82 6.71 0.60
C GLY A 137 -15.81 6.12 -0.40
N ALA A 138 -16.84 5.43 0.08
CA ALA A 138 -17.90 4.90 -0.79
C ALA A 138 -18.71 6.02 -1.50
N ASP A 139 -18.64 7.24 -0.96
CA ASP A 139 -19.17 8.48 -1.53
C ASP A 139 -18.21 9.13 -2.56
N GLY A 140 -17.10 8.48 -2.90
CA GLY A 140 -16.09 9.00 -3.82
C GLY A 140 -15.09 9.98 -3.20
N SER A 141 -15.21 10.28 -1.90
CA SER A 141 -14.34 11.25 -1.24
C SER A 141 -12.94 10.72 -0.94
N LEU A 142 -11.92 11.59 -1.04
CA LEU A 142 -10.59 11.30 -0.55
C LEU A 142 -10.58 11.33 0.97
N ARG A 143 -10.61 10.14 1.58
CA ARG A 143 -10.45 9.96 3.02
C ARG A 143 -9.17 9.22 3.29
N GLY A 144 -8.49 9.53 4.38
CA GLY A 144 -7.40 8.73 4.95
C GLY A 144 -6.22 8.46 4.01
N TYR A 145 -5.09 9.10 4.28
CA TYR A 145 -3.80 8.73 3.72
C TYR A 145 -2.69 9.12 4.69
N ALA A 146 -1.79 8.20 5.00
CA ALA A 146 -0.74 8.46 5.98
C ALA A 146 0.21 9.59 5.51
N GLY A 147 0.38 9.75 4.19
CA GLY A 147 1.15 10.84 3.59
C GLY A 147 0.37 12.14 3.33
N GLY A 148 -0.90 12.23 3.74
CA GLY A 148 -1.75 13.42 3.54
C GLY A 148 -2.55 13.46 2.22
N PRO A 149 -3.68 14.19 2.20
CA PRO A 149 -4.64 14.16 1.08
C PRO A 149 -4.04 14.64 -0.26
N ALA A 150 -3.20 15.67 -0.25
CA ALA A 150 -2.58 16.21 -1.47
C ALA A 150 -1.72 15.17 -2.21
N ARG A 151 -0.94 14.36 -1.46
CA ARG A 151 -0.13 13.28 -2.06
C ARG A 151 -0.99 12.15 -2.61
N LYS A 152 -2.09 11.83 -1.93
CA LYS A 152 -3.07 10.84 -2.40
C LYS A 152 -3.72 11.26 -3.72
N GLU A 153 -4.18 12.50 -3.78
CA GLU A 153 -4.72 13.09 -5.02
C GLU A 153 -3.68 13.06 -6.15
N ARG A 154 -2.43 13.45 -5.85
CA ARG A 154 -1.35 13.45 -6.83
C ARG A 154 -1.08 12.04 -7.39
N LEU A 155 -1.02 11.03 -6.52
CA LEU A 155 -0.85 9.63 -6.93
C LEU A 155 -2.00 9.17 -7.81
N LEU A 156 -3.25 9.38 -7.39
CA LEU A 156 -4.40 9.00 -8.20
C LEU A 156 -4.44 9.73 -9.55
N SER A 157 -3.99 10.99 -9.59
CA SER A 157 -3.90 11.77 -10.84
C SER A 157 -2.83 11.20 -11.77
N ILE A 158 -1.66 10.79 -11.25
CA ILE A 158 -0.62 10.09 -12.03
C ILE A 158 -1.19 8.82 -12.65
N GLU A 159 -2.03 8.11 -11.91
CA GLU A 159 -2.67 6.88 -12.40
C GLU A 159 -3.87 7.11 -13.31
N GLY A 160 -4.28 8.35 -13.56
CA GLY A 160 -5.50 8.66 -14.34
C GLY A 160 -6.81 8.30 -13.62
N ALA A 161 -6.74 8.02 -12.31
CA ALA A 161 -7.88 7.65 -11.48
C ALA A 161 -8.56 8.84 -10.78
N TRP A 162 -8.05 10.06 -10.97
CA TRP A 162 -8.59 11.28 -10.39
C TRP A 162 -8.46 12.47 -11.32
N ALA A 163 -9.56 13.19 -11.56
CA ALA A 163 -9.58 14.46 -12.28
C ALA A 163 -10.78 15.30 -11.81
N GLU A 164 -10.66 16.64 -11.91
CA GLU A 164 -11.74 17.57 -11.56
C GLU A 164 -12.34 17.34 -10.15
N GLY A 165 -11.51 16.95 -9.18
CA GLY A 165 -11.93 16.71 -7.80
C GLY A 165 -12.78 15.46 -7.57
N ARG A 166 -12.80 14.51 -8.52
CA ARG A 166 -13.52 13.23 -8.39
C ARG A 166 -12.72 12.06 -8.96
N ALA A 167 -13.09 10.85 -8.55
CA ALA A 167 -12.54 9.63 -9.13
C ALA A 167 -13.01 9.46 -10.58
N THR A 168 -12.10 9.07 -11.48
CA THR A 168 -12.35 8.92 -12.92
C THR A 168 -12.14 7.49 -13.42
N GLY A 169 -11.44 6.66 -12.66
CA GLY A 169 -11.22 5.25 -12.98
C GLY A 169 -12.45 4.38 -12.65
N PRO A 170 -12.55 3.18 -13.23
CA PRO A 170 -13.62 2.25 -12.87
C PRO A 170 -13.56 1.92 -11.37
N ALA A 171 -14.69 2.03 -10.69
CA ALA A 171 -14.84 1.48 -9.36
C ALA A 171 -14.78 -0.05 -9.47
N VAL A 172 -13.85 -0.68 -8.76
CA VAL A 172 -13.76 -2.14 -8.78
C VAL A 172 -14.84 -2.69 -7.84
N ALA A 173 -15.77 -3.46 -8.40
CA ALA A 173 -16.75 -4.18 -7.59
C ALA A 173 -16.05 -5.24 -6.73
N PRO A 174 -16.55 -5.55 -5.53
CA PRO A 174 -16.07 -6.69 -4.77
C PRO A 174 -16.24 -7.96 -5.60
N ALA A 175 -15.19 -8.77 -5.71
CA ALA A 175 -15.36 -10.12 -6.25
C ALA A 175 -16.39 -10.87 -5.39
N GLU A 176 -17.32 -11.59 -6.03
CA GLU A 176 -18.19 -12.52 -5.33
C GLU A 176 -17.33 -13.47 -4.51
N ARG A 177 -17.77 -13.79 -3.29
CA ARG A 177 -17.01 -14.72 -2.44
C ARG A 177 -16.92 -16.02 -3.24
N ALA A 178 -15.71 -16.43 -3.63
CA ALA A 178 -15.48 -17.80 -4.06
C ALA A 178 -16.08 -18.69 -2.97
N ASP A 179 -17.01 -19.53 -3.41
CA ASP A 179 -17.89 -20.29 -2.54
C ASP A 179 -17.09 -21.14 -1.56
N ARG A 180 -17.71 -21.39 -0.41
CA ARG A 180 -17.10 -22.11 0.71
C ARG A 180 -16.90 -23.58 0.36
N ASP A 181 -15.78 -23.94 -0.25
CA ASP A 181 -15.38 -25.35 -0.36
C ASP A 181 -14.28 -25.73 0.62
N ALA A 182 -14.74 -26.44 1.67
CA ALA A 182 -14.07 -27.34 2.63
C ALA A 182 -14.52 -26.96 4.07
N ALA A 183 -15.44 -27.65 4.74
CA ALA A 183 -15.89 -29.02 4.59
C ALA A 183 -17.33 -29.18 5.12
N GLY A 184 -18.23 -29.69 4.26
CA GLY A 184 -19.25 -30.65 4.68
C GLY A 184 -18.61 -32.03 4.58
N GLY A 185 -18.33 -32.69 5.71
CA GLY A 185 -19.12 -33.84 6.16
C GLY A 185 -18.24 -35.11 6.19
N PRO A 186 -18.66 -36.22 6.81
CA PRO A 186 -20.03 -36.52 7.19
C PRO A 186 -20.22 -36.86 8.68
N GLY A 187 -21.45 -36.64 9.16
CA GLY A 187 -21.98 -37.43 10.26
C GLY A 187 -22.25 -38.87 9.81
N ARG A 188 -22.03 -39.81 10.73
CA ARG A 188 -22.57 -41.18 10.90
C ARG A 188 -21.81 -41.65 12.15
N GLY A 189 -22.43 -41.82 13.31
CA GLY A 189 -23.44 -42.80 13.67
C GLY A 189 -23.09 -43.27 15.08
#